data_AF-A0A969X5Y2-F1
#
_entry.id   AF-A0A969X5Y2-F1
#
_cell.length_a   1.000
_cell.length_b   1.000
_cell.length_c   1.000
_cell.angle_alpha   90.00
_cell.angle_beta   90.00
_cell.angle_gamma   90.00
#
_symmetry.space_group_name_H-M   'P 1'
#
loop_
_entity.id
_entity.type
_entity.pdbx_description
1 polymer ?
#
loop_
_entity_poly.entity_id
_entity_poly.type
_entity_poly.pdbx_seq_one_letter_code
_entity_poly.pdbx_strand_id
1 'polypeptide(L)'
;MFERRTVHLLAGPFIFFSVWYLLSSPFGTTQAAAIATACWMALWWVLRPIHLSVTAFLPIIINASLGLVPMTLVISQYFSEIVILLIGSDLI
;
A
#
# COMPACT_ATOMS: atom_id res chain seq x y z
N MET A 1 28.49 2.54 6.09
CA MET A 1 27.83 3.42 5.11
C MET A 1 26.38 2.96 4.98
N PHE A 2 25.54 3.26 5.99
CA PHE A 2 24.12 2.95 5.90
C PHE A 2 23.48 3.95 4.95
N GLU A 3 23.26 3.53 3.71
CA GLU A 3 22.63 4.38 2.71
C GLU A 3 21.26 4.83 3.23
N ARG A 4 21.01 6.15 3.21
CA ARG A 4 19.77 6.79 3.68
C ARG A 4 18.50 6.11 3.13
N ARG A 5 18.60 5.40 2.02
CA ARG A 5 17.55 4.63 1.36
C ARG A 5 17.01 3.47 2.20
N THR A 6 17.85 2.74 2.93
CA THR A 6 17.42 1.59 3.76
C THR A 6 16.64 2.03 4.99
N VAL A 7 16.99 3.19 5.56
CA VAL A 7 16.28 3.75 6.72
C VAL A 7 14.85 4.15 6.36
N HIS A 8 14.64 4.77 5.20
CA HIS A 8 13.30 5.12 4.71
C HIS A 8 12.47 3.90 4.29
N LEU A 9 13.13 2.82 3.83
CA LEU A 9 12.47 1.53 3.58
C LEU A 9 11.93 0.91 4.87
N LEU A 10 12.75 0.88 5.93
CA LEU A 10 12.36 0.31 7.24
C LEU A 10 11.32 1.16 7.98
N ALA A 11 11.26 2.46 7.71
CA ALA A 11 10.26 3.36 8.32
C ALA A 11 8.81 2.98 7.96
N GLY A 12 8.59 2.39 6.77
CA GLY A 12 7.25 1.94 6.33
C GLY A 12 6.67 0.83 7.23
N PRO A 13 7.32 -0.34 7.33
CA PRO A 13 6.90 -1.42 8.22
C PRO A 13 6.76 -0.97 9.68
N PHE A 14 7.65 -0.09 10.15
CA PHE A 14 7.61 0.42 11.52
C PHE A 14 6.33 1.22 11.80
N ILE A 15 5.91 2.07 10.86
CA ILE A 15 4.67 2.83 10.96
C ILE A 15 3.45 1.91 10.85
N PHE A 16 3.50 0.88 9.99
CA PHE A 16 2.43 -0.10 9.91
C PHE A 16 2.19 -0.81 11.24
N PHE A 17 3.25 -1.33 11.88
CA PHE A 17 3.13 -1.98 13.18
C PHE A 17 2.66 -1.01 14.28
N SER A 18 3.17 0.23 14.26
CA SER A 18 2.76 1.26 15.24
C SER A 18 1.27 1.59 15.11
N VAL A 19 0.78 1.84 13.90
CA VAL A 19 -0.64 2.15 13.64
C VAL A 19 -1.52 0.93 13.89
N TRP A 20 -1.09 -0.26 13.48
CA TRP A 20 -1.84 -1.49 13.73
C TRP A 20 -1.98 -1.76 15.24
N TYR A 21 -0.92 -1.61 16.02
CA TYR A 21 -0.97 -1.78 17.47
C TYR A 21 -1.88 -0.74 18.15
N LEU A 22 -1.77 0.53 17.76
CA LEU A 22 -2.57 1.61 18.35
C LEU A 22 -4.07 1.50 18.03
N LEU A 23 -4.39 1.06 16.81
CA LEU A 23 -5.75 1.13 16.27
C LEU A 23 -6.51 -0.21 16.34
N SER A 24 -5.81 -1.31 16.65
CA SER A 24 -6.42 -2.64 16.87
C SER A 24 -7.41 -2.64 18.04
N SER A 25 -7.17 -1.84 19.08
CA SER A 25 -8.04 -1.78 20.27
C SER A 25 -9.43 -1.15 20.00
N PRO A 26 -9.56 -0.02 19.28
CA PRO A 26 -10.87 0.61 19.04
C PRO A 26 -11.67 0.11 17.82
N PHE A 27 -11.03 -0.32 16.71
CA PHE A 27 -11.74 -0.57 15.44
C PHE A 27 -11.72 -2.03 14.97
N GLY A 28 -10.99 -2.91 15.66
CA GLY A 28 -10.77 -4.30 15.23
C GLY A 28 -9.63 -4.47 14.23
N THR A 29 -9.07 -5.68 14.18
CA THR A 29 -7.81 -6.00 13.51
C THR A 29 -7.82 -5.72 12.01
N THR A 30 -8.95 -5.98 11.33
CA THR A 30 -9.12 -5.77 9.88
C THR A 30 -9.13 -4.29 9.50
N GLN A 31 -9.87 -3.47 10.24
CA GLN A 31 -9.99 -2.03 9.97
C GLN A 31 -8.68 -1.30 10.31
N ALA A 32 -8.06 -1.68 11.43
CA ALA A 32 -6.74 -1.18 11.81
C ALA A 32 -5.67 -1.47 10.73
N ALA A 33 -5.69 -2.67 10.14
CA ALA A 33 -4.76 -3.04 9.07
C ALA A 33 -4.99 -2.25 7.77
N ALA A 34 -6.23 -1.93 7.42
CA ALA A 34 -6.53 -1.10 6.25
C ALA A 34 -5.96 0.32 6.42
N ILE A 35 -6.15 0.92 7.59
CA ILE A 35 -5.64 2.26 7.90
C ILE A 35 -4.11 2.25 8.01
N ALA A 36 -3.53 1.23 8.65
CA ALA A 36 -2.07 1.06 8.72
C ALA A 36 -1.46 0.94 7.32
N THR A 37 -2.11 0.23 6.39
CA THR A 37 -1.70 0.13 4.98
C THR A 37 -1.72 1.48 4.29
N ALA A 38 -2.79 2.26 4.46
CA ALA A 38 -2.91 3.59 3.88
C ALA A 38 -1.82 4.55 4.41
N CYS A 39 -1.53 4.52 5.71
CA CYS A 39 -0.44 5.30 6.31
C CYS A 39 0.93 4.89 5.75
N TRP A 40 1.19 3.58 5.58
CA TRP A 40 2.41 3.10 4.94
C TRP A 40 2.52 3.62 3.51
N MET A 41 1.46 3.49 2.70
CA MET A 41 1.45 4.00 1.32
C MET A 41 1.72 5.50 1.25
N ALA A 42 1.06 6.30 2.10
CA ALA A 42 1.27 7.75 2.17
C ALA A 42 2.74 8.09 2.47
N LEU A 43 3.36 7.38 3.43
CA LEU A 43 4.76 7.59 3.78
C LEU A 43 5.69 7.26 2.61
N TRP A 44 5.47 6.14 1.94
CA TRP A 44 6.28 5.70 0.81
C TRP A 44 6.08 6.56 -0.44
N TRP A 45 4.91 7.17 -0.63
CA TRP A 45 4.70 8.17 -1.68
C TRP A 45 5.47 9.47 -1.43
N VAL A 46 5.60 9.92 -0.18
CA VAL A 46 6.36 11.14 0.16
C VAL A 46 7.86 10.89 0.09
N LEU A 47 8.34 9.82 0.73
CA LEU A 47 9.77 9.52 0.85
C LEU A 47 10.38 8.92 -0.42
N ARG A 48 9.55 8.39 -1.33
CA ARG A 48 9.95 7.70 -2.57
C ARG A 48 11.18 6.78 -2.39
N PRO A 49 11.19 5.86 -1.41
CA PRO A 49 12.33 4.96 -1.22
C PRO A 49 12.48 3.93 -2.35
N ILE A 50 11.39 3.67 -3.09
CA ILE A 50 11.26 2.71 -4.20
C ILE A 50 10.42 3.36 -5.31
N HIS A 51 10.46 2.77 -6.51
CA HIS A 51 9.58 3.15 -7.62
C HIS A 51 8.10 3.14 -7.21
N LEU A 52 7.37 4.17 -7.63
CA LEU A 52 5.96 4.36 -7.28
C LEU A 52 5.09 3.17 -7.68
N SER A 53 5.40 2.53 -8.81
CA SER A 53 4.69 1.34 -9.29
C SER A 53 4.79 0.18 -8.30
N VAL A 54 5.95 -0.01 -7.64
CA VAL A 54 6.12 -1.07 -6.63
C VAL A 54 5.29 -0.76 -5.38
N THR A 55 5.28 0.50 -4.93
CA THR A 55 4.43 0.95 -3.81
C THR A 55 2.94 0.76 -4.11
N ALA A 56 2.52 0.92 -5.37
CA ALA A 56 1.13 0.73 -5.77
C ALA A 56 0.66 -0.73 -5.63
N PHE A 57 1.56 -1.72 -5.60
CA PHE A 57 1.18 -3.13 -5.35
C PHE A 57 1.08 -3.48 -3.86
N LEU A 58 1.61 -2.64 -2.97
CA LEU A 58 1.59 -2.87 -1.52
C LEU A 58 0.20 -3.19 -0.93
N PRO A 59 -0.90 -2.47 -1.26
CA PRO A 59 -2.21 -2.78 -0.73
C PRO A 59 -2.75 -4.14 -1.21
N ILE A 60 -2.39 -4.59 -2.42
CA ILE A 60 -2.74 -5.94 -2.90
C ILE A 60 -2.05 -7.00 -2.01
N ILE A 61 -0.76 -6.83 -1.73
CA ILE A 61 0.03 -7.77 -0.93
C ILE A 61 -0.50 -7.85 0.50
N ILE A 62 -0.81 -6.69 1.10
CA ILE A 62 -1.34 -6.65 2.47
C ILE A 62 -2.75 -7.23 2.51
N ASN A 63 -3.61 -6.91 1.54
CA ASN A 63 -4.94 -7.49 1.44
C ASN A 63 -4.91 -9.01 1.22
N ALA A 64 -3.97 -9.52 0.43
CA ALA A 64 -3.79 -10.95 0.24
C ALA A 64 -3.36 -11.67 1.52
N SER A 65 -2.59 -10.99 2.38
CA SER A 65 -2.07 -11.55 3.64
C SER A 65 -3.09 -11.50 4.78
N LEU A 66 -3.91 -10.44 4.84
CA LEU A 66 -4.83 -10.17 5.96
C LEU A 66 -6.31 -10.36 5.60
N GLY A 67 -6.65 -10.55 4.32
CA GLY A 67 -8.02 -10.78 3.87
C GLY A 67 -8.98 -9.64 4.22
N LEU A 68 -8.60 -8.39 3.98
CA LEU A 68 -9.38 -7.21 4.41
C LEU A 68 -10.67 -7.05 3.60
N VAL A 69 -10.56 -7.19 2.28
CA VAL A 69 -11.62 -6.96 1.29
C VAL A 69 -11.55 -8.06 0.23
N PRO A 70 -12.66 -8.47 -0.40
CA PRO A 70 -12.63 -9.47 -1.48
C PRO A 70 -11.60 -9.12 -2.55
N MET A 71 -10.71 -10.09 -2.85
CA MET A 71 -9.60 -9.87 -3.78
C MET A 71 -10.07 -9.48 -5.19
N THR A 72 -11.24 -9.96 -5.60
CA THR A 72 -11.92 -9.59 -6.85
C THR A 72 -12.16 -8.09 -6.95
N LEU A 73 -12.53 -7.43 -5.85
CA LEU A 73 -12.77 -6.00 -5.79
C LEU A 73 -11.47 -5.20 -5.82
N VAL A 74 -10.40 -5.71 -5.23
CA VAL A 74 -9.09 -5.04 -5.27
C VAL A 74 -8.50 -5.08 -6.66
N ILE A 75 -8.48 -6.24 -7.31
CA ILE A 75 -7.90 -6.42 -8.65
C ILE A 75 -8.68 -5.65 -9.71
N SER A 76 -10.02 -5.56 -9.58
CA SER A 76 -10.84 -4.79 -10.53
C SER A 76 -10.47 -3.31 -10.60
N GLN A 77 -9.93 -2.72 -9.52
CA GLN A 77 -9.46 -1.34 -9.53
C GLN A 77 -8.19 -1.14 -10.37
N TYR A 78 -7.34 -2.16 -10.51
CA TYR A 78 -6.13 -2.10 -11.34
C TYR A 78 -6.43 -2.28 -12.83
N PHE A 79 -7.57 -2.88 -13.17
CA PHE A 79 -8.08 -3.03 -14.53
C PHE A 79 -9.31 -2.14 -14.78
N SER A 80 -9.28 -0.93 -14.23
CA SER A 80 -10.29 0.09 -14.49
C SER A 80 -10.25 0.53 -15.97
N GLU A 81 -11.41 0.89 -16.51
CA GLU A 81 -11.55 1.46 -17.86
C GLU A 81 -10.56 2.61 -18.10
N ILE A 82 -10.37 3.48 -17.11
CA ILE A 82 -9.43 4.60 -17.20
C ILE A 82 -7.99 4.09 -17.41
N VAL A 83 -7.57 3.03 -16.71
CA VAL A 83 -6.23 2.45 -16.86
C VAL A 83 -6.05 1.90 -18.27
N ILE A 84 -7.06 1.21 -18.80
CA ILE A 84 -7.03 0.66 -20.17
C ILE A 84 -6.99 1.77 -21.21
N LEU A 85 -7.77 2.85 -21.05
CA LEU A 85 -7.75 4.01 -21.94
C LEU A 85 -6.39 4.72 -21.93
N LEU A 86 -5.76 4.86 -20.76
CA LEU A 86 -4.42 5.44 -20.65
C LEU A 86 -3.37 4.58 -21.35
N ILE A 87 -3.43 3.25 -21.21
CA ILE A 87 -2.54 2.33 -21.93
C ILE A 87 -2.78 2.40 -23.44
N GLY A 88 -4.05 2.45 -23.88
CA GLY A 88 -4.41 2.59 -25.29
C GLY A 88 -3.92 3.90 -25.90
N SER A 89 -3.94 4.99 -25.13
CA SER A 89 -3.41 6.31 -25.55
C SER A 89 -1.89 6.33 -25.67
N ASP A 90 -1.16 5.53 -24.89
CA ASP A 90 0.31 5.45 -24.95
C ASP A 90 0.79 4.56 -26.11
N LEU A 91 -0.07 3.67 -26.61
CA LEU A 91 0.25 2.72 -27.68
C LEU A 91 0.15 3.30 -29.10
N ILE A 92 -0.62 4.37 -29.29
CA ILE A 92 -0.86 5.05 -30.59
C ILE A 92 0.14 6.20 -30.74
#